data_AF-A0A2C5Y4V5-F1
#
_entry.id   AF-A0A2C5Y4V5-F1
#
_cell.length_a   1.000
_cell.length_b   1.000
_cell.length_c   1.000
_cell.angle_alpha   90.00
_cell.angle_beta   90.00
_cell.angle_gamma   90.00
#
_symmetry.space_group_name_H-M   'P 1'
#
loop_
_entity.id
_entity.type
_entity.pdbx_description
1 polymer ?
#
loop_
_entity_poly.entity_id
_entity_poly.type
_entity_poly.pdbx_seq_one_letter_code
_entity_poly.pdbx_strand_id
1 'polypeptide(L)'
;MLKTACFPPQLRQRRVASLLVVASFISLLLHFTLYRESWRHRAHQVLGLSGFKAPAPKQSHDASESEKPLGIGQTYEGSRIGKVTMLYGPSRPVYERALRTHKVHNQIHGYHMVVQRHEMLPGFWTKPSIILSVILNELSKAPNDRLEWLFWIDADSVIINYNTPLDIFLPPSHVEELAHINILVTKDWNGLNNGIFGLRVGPYAAELFASIVAYSHYKPDTPLIFHDQSAMEEVLKMTKFGKHSATLPQRWFNAYTTGIENMPVESEVQAGDLLVHFAGVGNRESVMAHWCDVSEKREAKWLSHASENGLLEQVRTFWDRYKTDLVQNKENWVQGKMKLQEAIGKAQDALTSRAGAAADSEALRKALQAARDLNATVYTIGPDDVGDTERDKLSTVLKEVEKASKPPNAA
;
A
#
# COMPACT_ATOMS: atom_id res chain seq x y z
N MET A 1 28.35 -6.41 -43.57
CA MET A 1 27.48 -5.80 -44.60
C MET A 1 26.21 -6.62 -44.72
N LEU A 2 25.07 -6.09 -44.26
CA LEU A 2 23.73 -6.25 -44.84
C LEU A 2 22.74 -5.55 -43.88
N LYS A 3 22.38 -4.31 -44.23
CA LYS A 3 21.26 -3.59 -43.63
C LYS A 3 19.98 -4.11 -44.27
N THR A 4 19.08 -4.71 -43.49
CA THR A 4 17.71 -5.00 -43.91
C THR A 4 16.88 -3.72 -43.82
N ALA A 5 16.50 -3.18 -44.97
CA ALA A 5 15.58 -2.05 -45.09
C ALA A 5 14.14 -2.55 -44.95
N CYS A 6 13.45 -2.11 -43.89
CA CYS A 6 11.99 -2.22 -43.80
C CYS A 6 11.36 -1.16 -44.71
N PHE A 7 10.73 -1.59 -45.80
CA PHE A 7 9.83 -0.74 -46.58
C PHE A 7 8.45 -0.68 -45.92
N PRO A 8 7.80 0.49 -45.83
CA PRO A 8 6.42 0.57 -45.37
C PRO A 8 5.47 -0.06 -46.41
N PRO A 9 4.40 -0.76 -45.98
CA PRO A 9 3.49 -1.43 -46.89
C PRO A 9 2.74 -0.42 -47.76
N GLN A 10 2.69 -0.69 -49.07
CA GLN A 10 2.03 0.17 -50.06
C GLN A 10 0.54 0.35 -49.74
N LEU A 11 -0.01 1.52 -50.11
CA LEU A 11 -1.39 1.98 -49.82
C LEU A 11 -2.50 0.94 -50.09
N ARG A 12 -2.28 0.01 -51.03
CA ARG A 12 -3.22 -1.07 -51.37
C ARG A 12 -3.35 -2.12 -50.26
N GLN A 13 -2.27 -2.46 -49.56
CA GLN A 13 -2.29 -3.47 -48.48
C GLN A 13 -3.02 -2.96 -47.23
N ARG A 14 -2.92 -1.66 -46.94
CA ARG A 14 -3.67 -1.03 -45.82
C ARG A 14 -5.18 -1.07 -46.04
N ARG A 15 -5.65 -0.86 -47.28
CA ARG A 15 -7.10 -0.91 -47.59
C ARG A 15 -7.68 -2.31 -47.48
N VAL A 16 -6.93 -3.35 -47.88
CA VAL A 16 -7.38 -4.75 -47.75
C VAL A 16 -7.42 -5.20 -46.28
N ALA A 17 -6.41 -4.83 -45.48
CA ALA A 17 -6.39 -5.13 -44.05
C ALA A 17 -7.56 -4.46 -43.30
N SER A 18 -7.87 -3.19 -43.60
CA SER A 18 -9.00 -2.48 -43.01
C SER A 18 -10.35 -3.10 -43.38
N LEU A 19 -10.52 -3.56 -44.63
CA LEU A 19 -11.75 -4.24 -45.07
C LEU A 19 -11.96 -5.58 -44.37
N LEU A 20 -10.89 -6.35 -44.12
CA LEU A 20 -10.98 -7.62 -43.40
C LEU A 20 -11.36 -7.43 -41.92
N VAL A 21 -10.84 -6.38 -41.27
CA VAL A 21 -11.20 -6.06 -39.88
C VAL A 21 -12.67 -5.64 -39.79
N VAL A 22 -13.14 -4.80 -40.71
CA VAL A 22 -14.55 -4.36 -40.75
C VAL A 22 -15.49 -5.54 -41.04
N ALA A 23 -15.14 -6.40 -42.00
CA ALA A 23 -15.94 -7.60 -42.30
C ALA A 23 -16.00 -8.56 -41.11
N SER A 24 -14.89 -8.74 -40.38
CA SER A 24 -14.84 -9.57 -39.17
C SER A 24 -15.73 -9.01 -38.06
N PHE A 25 -15.72 -7.69 -37.89
CA PHE A 25 -16.53 -7.00 -36.88
C PHE A 25 -18.03 -7.10 -37.20
N ILE A 26 -18.40 -6.93 -38.47
CA ILE A 26 -19.79 -7.09 -38.94
C ILE A 26 -20.26 -8.54 -38.76
N SER A 27 -19.42 -9.53 -39.07
CA SER A 27 -19.75 -10.94 -38.85
C SER A 27 -19.94 -11.28 -37.38
N LEU A 28 -19.13 -10.69 -36.48
CA LEU A 28 -19.27 -10.87 -35.04
C LEU A 28 -20.57 -10.25 -34.51
N LEU A 29 -20.91 -9.04 -34.99
CA LEU A 29 -22.16 -8.36 -34.66
C LEU A 29 -23.39 -9.13 -35.14
N LEU A 30 -23.35 -9.65 -36.37
CA LEU A 30 -24.41 -10.51 -36.92
C LEU A 30 -24.55 -11.81 -36.13
N HIS A 31 -23.43 -12.42 -35.72
CA HIS A 31 -23.47 -13.60 -34.86
C HIS A 31 -24.07 -13.27 -33.48
N PHE A 32 -23.73 -12.12 -32.92
CA PHE A 32 -24.28 -11.70 -31.63
C PHE A 32 -25.78 -11.39 -31.71
N THR A 33 -26.24 -10.75 -32.78
CA THR A 33 -27.67 -10.43 -32.97
C THR A 33 -28.50 -11.67 -33.29
N LEU A 34 -28.01 -12.56 -34.16
CA LEU A 34 -28.72 -13.78 -34.55
C LEU A 34 -28.83 -14.80 -33.41
N TYR A 35 -27.85 -14.85 -32.51
CA TYR A 35 -27.83 -15.82 -31.41
C TYR A 35 -28.19 -15.21 -30.04
N ARG A 36 -28.58 -13.93 -29.98
CA ARG A 36 -28.89 -13.18 -28.75
C ARG A 36 -29.86 -13.92 -27.81
N GLU A 37 -30.92 -14.51 -28.37
CA GLU A 37 -31.93 -15.28 -27.63
C GLU A 37 -31.36 -16.59 -27.06
N SER A 38 -30.51 -17.29 -27.81
CA SER A 38 -29.81 -18.51 -27.35
C SER A 38 -28.80 -18.20 -26.23
N TRP A 39 -28.08 -17.07 -26.31
CA TRP A 39 -27.19 -16.61 -25.23
C TRP A 39 -27.95 -16.23 -23.97
N ARG A 40 -29.12 -15.57 -24.10
CA ARG A 40 -30.02 -15.29 -22.98
C ARG A 40 -30.54 -16.56 -22.33
N HIS A 41 -30.98 -17.54 -23.11
CA HIS A 41 -31.46 -18.82 -22.56
C HIS A 41 -30.38 -19.60 -21.80
N ARG A 42 -29.14 -19.59 -22.30
CA ARG A 42 -28.00 -20.22 -21.59
C ARG A 42 -27.61 -19.45 -20.33
N ALA A 43 -27.64 -18.12 -20.36
CA ALA A 43 -27.40 -17.31 -19.16
C ALA A 43 -28.46 -17.58 -18.07
N HIS A 44 -29.73 -17.76 -18.44
CA HIS A 44 -30.79 -18.14 -17.51
C HIS A 44 -30.64 -19.56 -16.94
N GLN A 45 -30.13 -20.52 -17.72
CA GLN A 45 -29.85 -21.88 -17.22
C GLN A 45 -28.62 -21.93 -16.30
N VAL A 46 -27.56 -21.17 -16.59
CA VAL A 46 -26.32 -21.15 -15.79
C VAL A 46 -26.51 -20.39 -14.47
N LEU A 47 -27.39 -19.37 -14.45
CA LEU A 47 -27.64 -18.55 -13.25
C LEU A 47 -28.78 -19.07 -12.34
N GLY A 48 -29.44 -20.17 -12.68
CA GLY A 48 -30.38 -20.84 -11.77
C GLY A 48 -31.54 -19.97 -11.24
N LEU A 49 -31.99 -18.95 -11.98
CA LEU A 49 -32.98 -17.96 -11.52
C LEU A 49 -34.45 -18.36 -11.72
N SER A 50 -34.75 -19.65 -11.83
CA SER A 50 -36.14 -20.13 -11.91
C SER A 50 -36.37 -21.26 -10.91
N GLY A 51 -36.68 -20.92 -9.66
CA GLY A 51 -37.06 -21.93 -8.67
C GLY A 51 -37.36 -21.47 -7.24
N PHE A 52 -37.23 -20.18 -6.90
CA PHE A 52 -37.49 -19.74 -5.52
C PHE A 52 -38.95 -19.32 -5.32
N LYS A 53 -39.77 -20.23 -4.77
CA LYS A 53 -41.12 -19.94 -4.28
C LYS A 53 -41.00 -19.57 -2.80
N ALA A 54 -41.14 -18.29 -2.46
CA ALA A 54 -41.05 -17.81 -1.09
C ALA A 54 -42.19 -18.37 -0.22
N PRO A 55 -41.93 -18.88 1.01
CA PRO A 55 -42.99 -19.19 1.96
C PRO A 55 -43.58 -17.89 2.54
N ALA A 56 -44.90 -17.88 2.76
CA ALA A 56 -45.62 -16.78 3.40
C ALA A 56 -45.13 -16.55 4.85
N PRO A 57 -45.13 -15.30 5.35
CA PRO A 57 -44.52 -14.98 6.64
C PRO A 57 -45.40 -15.45 7.80
N LYS A 58 -44.81 -16.25 8.69
CA LYS A 58 -45.27 -16.35 10.08
C LYS A 58 -44.46 -15.38 10.92
N GLN A 59 -45.15 -14.55 11.68
CA GLN A 59 -44.57 -13.68 12.69
C GLN A 59 -43.91 -14.50 13.79
N SER A 60 -42.65 -14.22 14.09
CA SER A 60 -42.08 -14.38 15.43
C SER A 60 -40.84 -13.49 15.57
N HIS A 61 -40.77 -12.82 16.72
CA HIS A 61 -39.73 -11.91 17.15
C HIS A 61 -38.37 -12.60 17.39
N ASP A 62 -37.34 -11.75 17.39
CA ASP A 62 -35.95 -11.88 17.89
C ASP A 62 -34.80 -12.34 16.98
N ALA A 63 -33.76 -11.48 17.00
CA ALA A 63 -32.33 -11.65 16.72
C ALA A 63 -31.86 -12.05 15.30
N SER A 64 -31.42 -11.05 14.51
CA SER A 64 -30.10 -11.01 13.85
C SER A 64 -29.97 -9.76 12.97
N GLU A 65 -29.18 -8.75 13.37
CA GLU A 65 -28.52 -7.90 12.37
C GLU A 65 -27.39 -8.74 11.76
N SER A 66 -27.76 -9.57 10.79
CA SER A 66 -26.82 -10.27 9.93
C SER A 66 -26.00 -9.27 9.14
N GLU A 67 -24.68 -9.45 9.18
CA GLU A 67 -23.67 -8.86 8.29
C GLU A 67 -24.23 -8.75 6.86
N LYS A 68 -24.49 -7.51 6.40
CA LYS A 68 -24.93 -7.29 5.02
C LYS A 68 -23.76 -7.61 4.08
N PRO A 69 -23.97 -8.42 3.03
CA PRO A 69 -22.96 -8.59 2.00
C PRO A 69 -22.64 -7.22 1.37
N LEU A 70 -21.38 -7.01 0.97
CA LEU A 70 -20.92 -5.83 0.23
C LEU A 70 -21.78 -5.66 -1.03
N GLY A 71 -22.85 -4.86 -0.93
CA GLY A 71 -23.76 -4.60 -2.03
C GLY A 71 -23.09 -3.70 -3.06
N ILE A 72 -23.04 -4.15 -4.30
CA ILE A 72 -22.69 -3.31 -5.45
C ILE A 72 -23.72 -2.17 -5.51
N GLY A 73 -23.28 -0.93 -5.32
CA GLY A 73 -24.14 0.27 -5.40
C GLY A 73 -24.51 0.97 -4.08
N GLN A 74 -23.86 0.67 -2.95
CA GLN A 74 -24.01 1.50 -1.75
C GLN A 74 -23.08 2.73 -1.80
N THR A 75 -23.67 3.91 -1.66
CA THR A 75 -22.97 5.19 -1.47
C THR A 75 -22.72 5.45 0.02
N TYR A 76 -21.56 5.99 0.37
CA TYR A 76 -21.23 6.34 1.75
C TYR A 76 -21.75 7.74 2.10
N GLU A 77 -22.80 7.82 2.92
CA GLU A 77 -23.38 9.10 3.37
C GLU A 77 -22.60 9.74 4.56
N GLY A 78 -21.55 9.07 5.07
CA GLY A 78 -20.77 9.47 6.24
C GLY A 78 -19.25 9.45 6.02
N SER A 79 -18.49 8.98 7.02
CA SER A 79 -17.04 8.84 6.88
C SER A 79 -16.70 7.84 5.77
N ARG A 80 -15.72 8.19 4.93
CA ARG A 80 -15.17 7.30 3.90
C ARG A 80 -14.01 6.44 4.43
N ILE A 81 -13.97 6.22 5.74
CA ILE A 81 -13.03 5.30 6.40
C ILE A 81 -13.74 3.98 6.69
N GLY A 82 -13.13 2.88 6.29
CA GLY A 82 -13.54 1.53 6.66
C GLY A 82 -12.51 0.85 7.54
N LYS A 83 -12.94 -0.07 8.40
CA LYS A 83 -12.08 -1.05 9.08
C LYS A 83 -12.22 -2.42 8.43
N VAL A 84 -11.12 -3.14 8.30
CA VAL A 84 -11.09 -4.53 7.83
C VAL A 84 -10.42 -5.39 8.89
N THR A 85 -11.00 -6.55 9.19
CA THR A 85 -10.44 -7.53 10.10
C THR A 85 -10.80 -8.94 9.65
N MET A 86 -10.23 -9.95 10.31
CA MET A 86 -10.63 -11.34 10.15
C MET A 86 -10.81 -12.00 11.52
N LEU A 87 -11.90 -12.75 11.68
CA LEU A 87 -12.18 -13.52 12.89
C LEU A 87 -12.95 -14.78 12.51
N TYR A 88 -12.23 -15.89 12.45
CA TYR A 88 -12.74 -17.20 12.07
C TYR A 88 -12.06 -18.35 12.82
N GLY A 89 -12.59 -19.56 12.67
CA GLY A 89 -12.14 -20.74 13.41
C GLY A 89 -13.00 -20.99 14.66
N PRO A 90 -12.49 -21.76 15.64
CA PRO A 90 -13.22 -22.04 16.87
C PRO A 90 -13.63 -20.74 17.58
N SER A 91 -14.89 -20.68 18.01
CA SER A 91 -15.41 -19.50 18.70
C SER A 91 -14.64 -19.25 19.99
N ARG A 92 -14.10 -18.03 20.12
CA ARG A 92 -13.41 -17.55 21.30
C ARG A 92 -14.09 -16.26 21.78
N PRO A 93 -14.85 -16.30 22.90
CA PRO A 93 -15.68 -15.17 23.31
C PRO A 93 -14.94 -13.84 23.49
N VAL A 94 -13.68 -13.87 23.92
CA VAL A 94 -12.89 -12.65 24.12
C VAL A 94 -12.57 -11.91 22.83
N TYR A 95 -12.38 -12.61 21.71
CA TYR A 95 -12.15 -11.96 20.41
C TYR A 95 -13.43 -11.32 19.87
N GLU A 96 -14.59 -11.94 20.12
CA GLU A 96 -15.88 -11.30 19.80
C GLU A 96 -16.16 -10.08 20.69
N ARG A 97 -15.73 -10.09 21.96
CA ARG A 97 -15.75 -8.90 22.83
C ARG A 97 -14.84 -7.80 22.29
N ALA A 98 -13.60 -8.13 21.91
CA ALA A 98 -12.67 -7.19 21.31
C ALA A 98 -13.24 -6.57 20.02
N LEU A 99 -13.79 -7.41 19.12
CA LEU A 99 -14.48 -6.97 17.91
C LEU A 99 -15.65 -6.01 18.20
N ARG A 100 -16.40 -6.24 19.28
CA ARG A 100 -17.48 -5.35 19.71
C ARG A 100 -16.98 -3.94 20.04
N THR A 101 -15.81 -3.81 20.68
CA THR A 101 -15.22 -2.49 20.97
C THR A 101 -14.96 -1.70 19.68
N HIS A 102 -14.47 -2.37 18.62
CA HIS A 102 -14.31 -1.75 17.31
C HIS A 102 -15.64 -1.38 16.65
N LYS A 103 -16.66 -2.23 16.76
CA LYS A 103 -18.01 -1.93 16.24
C LYS A 103 -18.62 -0.71 16.90
N VAL A 104 -18.49 -0.59 18.22
CA VAL A 104 -18.95 0.59 18.98
C VAL A 104 -18.21 1.85 18.53
N HIS A 105 -16.87 1.77 18.39
CA HIS A 105 -16.09 2.89 17.85
C HIS A 105 -16.53 3.30 16.45
N ASN A 106 -16.82 2.33 15.59
CA ASN A 106 -17.30 2.59 14.23
C ASN A 106 -18.67 3.25 14.22
N GLN A 107 -19.58 2.86 15.13
CA GLN A 107 -20.88 3.51 15.28
C GLN A 107 -20.75 4.98 15.70
N ILE A 108 -19.82 5.29 16.60
CA ILE A 108 -19.58 6.67 17.08
C ILE A 108 -19.07 7.57 15.95
N HIS A 109 -18.15 7.07 15.12
CA HIS A 109 -17.47 7.87 14.09
C HIS A 109 -17.98 7.65 12.66
N GLY A 110 -19.02 6.82 12.48
CA GLY A 110 -19.62 6.54 11.18
C GLY A 110 -18.73 5.73 10.23
N TYR A 111 -17.90 4.82 10.76
CA TYR A 111 -17.03 3.96 9.95
C TYR A 111 -17.71 2.67 9.52
N HIS A 112 -17.31 2.17 8.34
CA HIS A 112 -17.73 0.86 7.85
C HIS A 112 -16.84 -0.25 8.39
N MET A 113 -17.34 -1.47 8.45
CA MET A 113 -16.54 -2.63 8.90
C MET A 113 -16.77 -3.84 8.01
N VAL A 114 -15.67 -4.46 7.59
CA VAL A 114 -15.65 -5.78 6.94
C VAL A 114 -14.96 -6.76 7.89
N VAL A 115 -15.64 -7.88 8.18
CA VAL A 115 -15.11 -8.95 9.01
C VAL A 115 -15.05 -10.24 8.18
N GLN A 116 -13.85 -10.72 7.90
CA GLN A 116 -13.69 -12.00 7.22
C GLN A 116 -13.92 -13.16 8.20
N ARG A 117 -14.97 -13.95 7.94
CA ARG A 117 -15.43 -15.06 8.81
C ARG A 117 -14.98 -16.45 8.38
N HIS A 118 -14.25 -16.54 7.27
CA HIS A 118 -13.74 -17.80 6.73
C HIS A 118 -12.30 -17.63 6.21
N GLU A 119 -11.53 -18.70 6.17
CA GLU A 119 -10.22 -18.66 5.52
C GLU A 119 -10.40 -18.40 4.01
N MET A 120 -9.62 -17.45 3.45
CA MET A 120 -9.60 -17.17 2.01
C MET A 120 -8.40 -17.83 1.33
N LEU A 121 -7.23 -17.71 1.96
CA LEU A 121 -6.00 -18.38 1.59
C LEU A 121 -5.35 -18.97 2.85
N PRO A 122 -4.55 -20.05 2.72
CA PRO A 122 -3.99 -20.74 3.87
C PRO A 122 -3.23 -19.82 4.84
N GLY A 123 -3.54 -19.91 6.13
CA GLY A 123 -2.80 -19.25 7.21
C GLY A 123 -2.80 -17.72 7.09
N PHE A 124 -1.61 -17.12 7.21
CA PHE A 124 -1.41 -15.66 7.28
C PHE A 124 -1.79 -14.92 5.99
N TRP A 125 -2.01 -15.63 4.88
CA TRP A 125 -2.34 -15.04 3.59
C TRP A 125 -3.81 -14.62 3.44
N THR A 126 -4.70 -15.00 4.37
CA THR A 126 -6.09 -14.51 4.35
C THR A 126 -6.16 -12.99 4.53
N LYS A 127 -5.37 -12.42 5.43
CA LYS A 127 -5.32 -10.96 5.68
C LYS A 127 -5.03 -10.12 4.42
N PRO A 128 -3.91 -10.31 3.70
CA PRO A 128 -3.67 -9.54 2.50
C PRO A 128 -4.70 -9.84 1.39
N SER A 129 -5.29 -11.05 1.38
CA SER A 129 -6.33 -11.42 0.40
C SER A 129 -7.66 -10.71 0.60
N ILE A 130 -8.16 -10.63 1.84
CA ILE A 130 -9.40 -9.90 2.11
C ILE A 130 -9.20 -8.41 1.86
N ILE A 131 -8.06 -7.84 2.25
CA ILE A 131 -7.76 -6.43 1.98
C ILE A 131 -7.76 -6.17 0.47
N LEU A 132 -7.08 -7.01 -0.33
CA LEU A 132 -7.10 -6.90 -1.79
C LEU A 132 -8.54 -7.00 -2.34
N SER A 133 -9.34 -7.95 -1.85
CA SER A 133 -10.73 -8.10 -2.26
C SER A 133 -11.57 -6.85 -1.98
N VAL A 134 -11.42 -6.25 -0.79
CA VAL A 134 -12.13 -5.01 -0.42
C VAL A 134 -11.68 -3.87 -1.33
N ILE A 135 -10.37 -3.70 -1.56
CA ILE A 135 -9.86 -2.65 -2.45
C ILE A 135 -10.44 -2.78 -3.86
N LEU A 136 -10.43 -3.98 -4.44
CA LEU A 136 -10.96 -4.20 -5.79
C LEU A 136 -12.47 -3.94 -5.86
N ASN A 137 -13.22 -4.31 -4.82
CA ASN A 137 -14.64 -3.97 -4.71
C ASN A 137 -14.86 -2.46 -4.66
N GLU A 138 -14.10 -1.73 -3.85
CA GLU A 138 -14.20 -0.27 -3.76
C GLU A 138 -13.76 0.44 -5.05
N LEU A 139 -12.76 -0.09 -5.77
CA LEU A 139 -12.34 0.42 -7.07
C LEU A 139 -13.38 0.19 -8.17
N SER A 140 -14.33 -0.74 -7.98
CA SER A 140 -15.45 -0.94 -8.91
C SER A 140 -16.56 0.13 -8.79
N LYS A 141 -16.52 0.94 -7.73
CA LYS A 141 -17.47 2.05 -7.50
C LYS A 141 -16.92 3.36 -8.08
N ALA A 142 -17.80 4.34 -8.28
CA ALA A 142 -17.38 5.68 -8.67
C ALA A 142 -16.49 6.33 -7.57
N PRO A 143 -15.58 7.27 -7.92
CA PRO A 143 -14.65 7.85 -6.96
C PRO A 143 -15.29 8.48 -5.71
N ASN A 144 -16.50 9.02 -5.83
CA ASN A 144 -17.22 9.64 -4.72
C ASN A 144 -18.00 8.64 -3.86
N ASP A 145 -18.21 7.42 -4.36
CA ASP A 145 -19.05 6.39 -3.73
C ASP A 145 -18.22 5.31 -3.02
N ARG A 146 -16.90 5.36 -3.15
CA ARG A 146 -15.96 4.40 -2.53
C ARG A 146 -15.39 4.90 -1.22
N LEU A 147 -14.92 3.98 -0.39
CA LEU A 147 -14.06 4.32 0.74
C LEU A 147 -12.80 5.02 0.23
N GLU A 148 -12.31 5.97 1.01
CA GLU A 148 -11.04 6.66 0.75
C GLU A 148 -9.90 5.98 1.49
N TRP A 149 -10.15 5.49 2.71
CA TRP A 149 -9.16 4.82 3.56
C TRP A 149 -9.72 3.55 4.16
N LEU A 150 -8.85 2.54 4.25
CA LEU A 150 -9.07 1.31 5.01
C LEU A 150 -8.08 1.28 6.16
N PHE A 151 -8.55 0.90 7.35
CA PHE A 151 -7.68 0.50 8.45
C PHE A 151 -7.79 -1.00 8.63
N TRP A 152 -6.68 -1.70 8.46
CA TRP A 152 -6.60 -3.07 8.94
C TRP A 152 -6.45 -3.05 10.46
N ILE A 153 -7.15 -3.95 11.13
CA ILE A 153 -7.02 -4.19 12.57
C ILE A 153 -6.95 -5.70 12.83
N ASP A 154 -5.91 -6.16 13.52
CA ASP A 154 -5.86 -7.53 14.01
C ASP A 154 -6.94 -7.76 15.08
N ALA A 155 -7.49 -8.98 15.11
CA ALA A 155 -8.60 -9.34 16.00
C ALA A 155 -8.21 -9.38 17.48
N ASP A 156 -6.91 -9.43 17.78
CA ASP A 156 -6.34 -9.23 19.11
C ASP A 156 -5.97 -7.76 19.35
N SER A 157 -6.90 -6.86 19.04
CA SER A 157 -6.84 -5.45 19.43
C SER A 157 -8.14 -4.99 20.08
N VAL A 158 -8.03 -4.16 21.11
CA VAL A 158 -9.17 -3.64 21.89
C VAL A 158 -9.15 -2.11 21.85
N ILE A 159 -10.24 -1.48 21.41
CA ILE A 159 -10.42 -0.02 21.54
C ILE A 159 -10.58 0.32 23.02
N ILE A 160 -9.83 1.30 23.52
CA ILE A 160 -9.93 1.78 24.90
C ILE A 160 -10.34 3.25 24.99
N ASN A 161 -10.03 4.05 23.95
CA ASN A 161 -10.50 5.43 23.84
C ASN A 161 -11.47 5.56 22.67
N TYR A 162 -12.76 5.65 23.00
CA TYR A 162 -13.82 5.79 22.00
C TYR A 162 -13.90 7.19 21.37
N ASN A 163 -13.23 8.19 21.96
CA ASN A 163 -13.31 9.60 21.55
C ASN A 163 -12.22 10.00 20.54
N THR A 164 -11.30 9.09 20.21
CA THR A 164 -10.20 9.33 19.26
C THR A 164 -10.57 8.84 17.86
N PRO A 165 -10.99 9.72 16.94
CA PRO A 165 -11.27 9.33 15.56
C PRO A 165 -10.00 8.88 14.83
N LEU A 166 -10.14 7.99 13.84
CA LEU A 166 -9.04 7.56 12.96
C LEU A 166 -8.60 8.68 12.00
N ASP A 167 -9.51 9.62 11.69
CA ASP A 167 -9.30 10.67 10.70
C ASP A 167 -8.13 11.58 11.05
N ILE A 168 -7.82 11.74 12.36
CA ILE A 168 -6.74 12.63 12.82
C ILE A 168 -5.37 12.13 12.35
N PHE A 169 -5.19 10.83 12.18
CA PHE A 169 -3.91 10.24 11.79
C PHE A 169 -3.64 10.36 10.29
N LEU A 170 -4.65 10.70 9.48
CA LEU A 170 -4.52 10.77 8.04
C LEU A 170 -3.69 11.99 7.61
N PRO A 171 -2.96 11.91 6.48
CA PRO A 171 -2.31 13.07 5.90
C PRO A 171 -3.36 14.15 5.55
N PRO A 172 -3.12 15.43 5.88
CA PRO A 172 -4.04 16.51 5.56
C PRO A 172 -4.34 16.57 4.05
N SER A 173 -5.60 16.41 3.66
CA SER A 173 -6.02 16.29 2.26
C SER A 173 -5.80 17.54 1.41
N HIS A 174 -5.61 18.70 2.04
CA HIS A 174 -5.37 19.99 1.38
C HIS A 174 -3.87 20.27 1.15
N VAL A 175 -2.97 19.38 1.60
CA VAL A 175 -1.52 19.53 1.45
C VAL A 175 -1.07 18.61 0.31
N GLU A 176 -0.86 19.20 -0.87
CA GLU A 176 -0.52 18.48 -2.10
C GLU A 176 0.77 17.66 -1.98
N GLU A 177 1.76 18.17 -1.25
CA GLU A 177 3.03 17.49 -1.02
C GLU A 177 2.86 16.15 -0.29
N LEU A 178 1.74 15.95 0.44
CA LEU A 178 1.41 14.72 1.17
C LEU A 178 0.41 13.83 0.43
N ALA A 179 -0.13 14.25 -0.71
CA ALA A 179 -1.15 13.50 -1.46
C ALA A 179 -0.65 12.13 -1.95
N HIS A 180 0.67 11.97 -2.13
CA HIS A 180 1.31 10.72 -2.52
C HIS A 180 1.37 9.67 -1.40
N ILE A 181 1.03 10.00 -0.16
CA ILE A 181 0.98 9.05 0.95
C ILE A 181 -0.26 8.19 0.82
N ASN A 182 -0.02 6.88 0.65
CA ASN A 182 -1.05 5.88 0.44
C ASN A 182 -1.09 4.84 1.56
N ILE A 183 -0.08 4.76 2.43
CA ILE A 183 -0.09 3.80 3.54
C ILE A 183 0.53 4.40 4.79
N LEU A 184 -0.12 4.17 5.94
CA LEU A 184 0.30 4.59 7.27
C LEU A 184 0.66 3.34 8.05
N VAL A 185 1.93 3.20 8.40
CA VAL A 185 2.46 2.02 9.10
C VAL A 185 3.07 2.40 10.42
N THR A 186 3.30 1.41 11.27
CA THR A 186 4.05 1.55 12.52
C THR A 186 5.24 0.61 12.50
N LYS A 187 6.26 0.93 13.28
CA LYS A 187 7.40 0.06 13.51
C LYS A 187 7.59 -0.19 15.00
N ASP A 188 8.09 -1.37 15.31
CA ASP A 188 8.57 -1.76 16.64
C ASP A 188 10.03 -2.24 16.56
N TRP A 189 10.53 -2.86 17.62
CA TRP A 189 11.92 -3.37 17.67
C TRP A 189 12.20 -4.52 16.69
N ASN A 190 11.17 -5.13 16.10
CA ASN A 190 11.28 -6.16 15.08
C ASN A 190 11.09 -5.61 13.65
N GLY A 191 10.96 -4.30 13.47
CA GLY A 191 10.74 -3.67 12.17
C GLY A 191 9.29 -3.27 11.94
N LEU A 192 8.78 -3.47 10.72
CA LEU A 192 7.38 -3.19 10.40
C LEU A 192 6.45 -4.01 11.32
N ASN A 193 5.46 -3.35 11.95
CA ASN A 193 4.33 -4.04 12.55
C ASN A 193 3.09 -3.79 11.71
N ASN A 194 2.50 -4.85 11.14
CA ASN A 194 1.33 -4.71 10.26
C ASN A 194 0.01 -5.13 10.94
N GLY A 195 -0.05 -5.18 12.27
CA GLY A 195 -1.28 -5.54 12.98
C GLY A 195 -2.34 -4.45 12.97
N ILE A 196 -1.93 -3.17 12.94
CA ILE A 196 -2.81 -2.04 12.68
C ILE A 196 -2.10 -1.08 11.72
N PHE A 197 -2.74 -0.76 10.60
CA PHE A 197 -2.22 0.20 9.60
C PHE A 197 -3.36 0.82 8.77
N GLY A 198 -3.12 2.02 8.25
CA GLY A 198 -4.04 2.72 7.35
C GLY A 198 -3.59 2.59 5.90
N LEU A 199 -4.53 2.45 4.97
CA LEU A 199 -4.28 2.27 3.54
C LEU A 199 -5.29 3.05 2.70
N ARG A 200 -4.81 3.94 1.84
CA ARG A 200 -5.64 4.71 0.92
C ARG A 200 -6.16 3.78 -0.19
N VAL A 201 -7.47 3.77 -0.41
CA VAL A 201 -8.09 3.00 -1.48
C VAL A 201 -7.71 3.63 -2.83
N GLY A 202 -7.05 2.86 -3.67
CA GLY A 202 -6.58 3.32 -4.97
C GLY A 202 -5.83 2.24 -5.74
N PRO A 203 -5.47 2.51 -7.01
CA PRO A 203 -4.66 1.59 -7.82
C PRO A 203 -3.35 1.19 -7.13
N TYR A 204 -2.70 2.14 -6.45
CA TYR A 204 -1.51 1.88 -5.63
C TYR A 204 -1.72 0.73 -4.63
N ALA A 205 -2.82 0.78 -3.86
CA ALA A 205 -3.11 -0.21 -2.85
C ALA A 205 -3.43 -1.58 -3.46
N ALA A 206 -4.13 -1.62 -4.59
CA ALA A 206 -4.40 -2.87 -5.31
C ALA A 206 -3.09 -3.54 -5.78
N GLU A 207 -2.18 -2.76 -6.36
CA GLU A 207 -0.90 -3.26 -6.82
C GLU A 207 0.02 -3.68 -5.67
N LEU A 208 0.03 -2.92 -4.57
CA LEU A 208 0.76 -3.27 -3.35
C LEU A 208 0.29 -4.61 -2.81
N PHE A 209 -1.01 -4.78 -2.57
CA PHE A 209 -1.54 -6.01 -1.98
C PHE A 209 -1.51 -7.21 -2.92
N ALA A 210 -1.65 -7.01 -4.24
CA ALA A 210 -1.38 -8.06 -5.21
C ALA A 210 0.09 -8.52 -5.14
N SER A 211 1.02 -7.58 -4.99
CA SER A 211 2.46 -7.89 -4.87
C SER A 211 2.80 -8.62 -3.56
N ILE A 212 2.13 -8.29 -2.46
CA ILE A 212 2.27 -8.96 -1.15
C ILE A 212 1.72 -10.38 -1.22
N VAL A 213 0.51 -10.58 -1.73
CA VAL A 213 -0.10 -11.92 -1.89
C VAL A 213 0.77 -12.83 -2.75
N ALA A 214 1.34 -12.29 -3.84
CA ALA A 214 2.18 -13.06 -4.74
C ALA A 214 3.62 -13.28 -4.21
N TYR A 215 4.07 -12.54 -3.18
CA TYR A 215 5.48 -12.42 -2.80
C TYR A 215 6.17 -13.77 -2.60
N SER A 216 5.57 -14.64 -1.79
CA SER A 216 6.13 -15.96 -1.46
C SER A 216 6.28 -16.88 -2.68
N HIS A 217 5.51 -16.66 -3.74
CA HIS A 217 5.60 -17.46 -4.96
C HIS A 217 6.77 -17.07 -5.86
N TYR A 218 7.13 -15.78 -5.94
CA TYR A 218 8.22 -15.32 -6.82
C TYR A 218 9.52 -14.97 -6.07
N LYS A 219 9.49 -14.93 -4.72
CA LYS A 219 10.67 -14.85 -3.84
C LYS A 219 10.67 -15.98 -2.80
N PRO A 220 10.68 -17.26 -3.22
CA PRO A 220 10.58 -18.39 -2.30
C PRO A 220 11.75 -18.50 -1.32
N ASP A 221 12.92 -17.97 -1.70
CA ASP A 221 14.15 -18.05 -0.89
C ASP A 221 14.26 -16.93 0.16
N THR A 222 13.36 -15.94 0.15
CA THR A 222 13.37 -14.86 1.14
C THR A 222 12.78 -15.35 2.46
N PRO A 223 13.51 -15.30 3.58
CA PRO A 223 12.97 -15.67 4.88
C PRO A 223 11.83 -14.74 5.30
N LEU A 224 10.63 -15.30 5.50
CA LEU A 224 9.46 -14.56 5.98
C LEU A 224 9.20 -14.89 7.45
N ILE A 225 10.06 -14.39 8.34
CA ILE A 225 10.04 -14.67 9.79
C ILE A 225 8.67 -14.35 10.41
N PHE A 226 8.03 -13.28 9.94
CA PHE A 226 6.69 -12.84 10.35
C PHE A 226 5.67 -12.96 9.22
N HIS A 227 5.86 -13.91 8.30
CA HIS A 227 4.91 -14.23 7.22
C HIS A 227 4.49 -13.02 6.37
N ASP A 228 3.20 -12.65 6.38
CA ASP A 228 2.66 -11.55 5.58
C ASP A 228 3.26 -10.19 5.97
N GLN A 229 3.64 -10.02 7.24
CA GLN A 229 4.34 -8.82 7.71
C GLN A 229 5.72 -8.68 7.05
N SER A 230 6.51 -9.76 7.04
CA SER A 230 7.81 -9.76 6.35
C SER A 230 7.64 -9.53 4.85
N ALA A 231 6.63 -10.14 4.23
CA ALA A 231 6.35 -9.91 2.81
C ALA A 231 5.98 -8.44 2.52
N MET A 232 5.13 -7.85 3.36
CA MET A 232 4.77 -6.43 3.26
C MET A 232 5.97 -5.51 3.44
N GLU A 233 6.85 -5.81 4.40
CA GLU A 233 8.07 -5.04 4.61
C GLU A 233 9.01 -5.11 3.40
N GLU A 234 9.21 -6.29 2.81
CA GLU A 234 10.02 -6.45 1.60
C GLU A 234 9.42 -5.74 0.38
N VAL A 235 8.10 -5.83 0.18
CA VAL A 235 7.43 -5.12 -0.92
C VAL A 235 7.52 -3.60 -0.73
N LEU A 236 7.39 -3.10 0.50
CA LEU A 236 7.56 -1.67 0.80
C LEU A 236 9.01 -1.19 0.63
N LYS A 237 10.02 -2.06 0.54
CA LYS A 237 11.38 -1.66 0.18
C LYS A 237 11.56 -1.44 -1.33
N MET A 238 10.64 -1.91 -2.17
CA MET A 238 10.73 -1.75 -3.61
C MET A 238 10.50 -0.28 -4.01
N THR A 239 11.24 0.20 -5.02
CA THR A 239 11.18 1.59 -5.51
C THR A 239 9.76 2.07 -5.82
N LYS A 240 8.92 1.17 -6.34
CA LYS A 240 7.52 1.43 -6.69
C LYS A 240 6.65 1.77 -5.48
N PHE A 241 6.93 1.22 -4.30
CA PHE A 241 6.05 1.29 -3.14
C PHE A 241 6.60 2.13 -1.98
N GLY A 242 7.90 2.06 -1.71
CA GLY A 242 8.45 2.58 -0.45
C GLY A 242 8.21 4.06 -0.17
N LYS A 243 8.16 4.89 -1.22
CA LYS A 243 8.00 6.35 -1.11
C LYS A 243 6.57 6.80 -0.79
N HIS A 244 5.60 5.88 -0.82
CA HIS A 244 4.19 6.19 -0.56
C HIS A 244 3.76 5.80 0.85
N SER A 245 4.73 5.48 1.73
CA SER A 245 4.50 5.08 3.10
C SER A 245 4.92 6.15 4.10
N ALA A 246 4.09 6.39 5.12
CA ALA A 246 4.46 7.17 6.29
C ALA A 246 4.52 6.25 7.51
N THR A 247 5.64 6.27 8.23
CA THR A 247 5.77 5.58 9.52
C THR A 247 5.36 6.53 10.63
N LEU A 248 4.27 6.22 11.32
CA LEU A 248 3.77 7.00 12.45
C LEU A 248 4.25 6.38 13.77
N PRO A 249 4.31 7.17 14.86
CA PRO A 249 4.59 6.64 16.19
C PRO A 249 3.65 5.49 16.55
N GLN A 250 4.22 4.35 16.97
CA GLN A 250 3.49 3.11 17.18
C GLN A 250 2.27 3.29 18.09
N ARG A 251 2.46 3.97 19.23
CA ARG A 251 1.42 4.13 20.25
C ARG A 251 0.15 4.85 19.78
N TRP A 252 0.23 5.63 18.71
CA TRP A 252 -0.93 6.41 18.25
C TRP A 252 -2.11 5.54 17.86
N PHE A 253 -1.87 4.38 17.24
CA PHE A 253 -2.92 3.46 16.82
C PHE A 253 -2.52 1.98 16.84
N ASN A 254 -1.35 1.65 17.38
CA ASN A 254 -0.84 0.28 17.47
C ASN A 254 -0.06 0.07 18.79
N ALA A 255 -0.51 0.71 19.88
CA ALA A 255 0.11 0.57 21.19
C ALA A 255 0.00 -0.87 21.70
N TYR A 256 1.04 -1.32 22.40
CA TYR A 256 1.04 -2.63 23.01
C TYR A 256 0.50 -2.63 24.43
N THR A 257 0.09 -3.80 24.92
CA THR A 257 -0.22 -3.99 26.34
C THR A 257 1.01 -3.76 27.21
N THR A 258 0.78 -3.41 28.47
CA THR A 258 1.83 -3.29 29.48
C THR A 258 2.38 -4.65 29.90
N GLY A 259 3.63 -4.66 30.37
CA GLY A 259 4.21 -5.81 31.07
C GLY A 259 4.67 -6.96 30.17
N ILE A 260 4.91 -6.69 28.88
CA ILE A 260 5.63 -7.62 28.02
C ILE A 260 7.13 -7.49 28.30
N GLU A 261 7.78 -8.62 28.56
CA GLU A 261 9.22 -8.67 28.82
C GLU A 261 10.02 -8.12 27.63
N ASN A 262 11.01 -7.27 27.90
CA ASN A 262 11.89 -6.63 26.92
C ASN A 262 11.19 -5.70 25.91
N MET A 263 9.95 -5.29 26.16
CA MET A 263 9.29 -4.26 25.37
C MET A 263 9.82 -2.86 25.71
N PRO A 264 10.06 -1.99 24.70
CA PRO A 264 10.28 -0.58 24.95
C PRO A 264 9.07 0.11 25.59
N VAL A 265 9.30 0.87 26.65
CA VAL A 265 8.24 1.57 27.42
C VAL A 265 7.46 2.55 26.53
N GLU A 266 8.10 3.10 25.51
CA GLU A 266 7.48 3.98 24.52
C GLU A 266 6.52 3.27 23.56
N SER A 267 6.43 1.94 23.59
CA SER A 267 5.45 1.15 22.85
C SER A 267 4.23 0.78 23.70
N GLU A 268 4.34 0.89 25.04
CA GLU A 268 3.26 0.54 25.97
C GLU A 268 2.11 1.55 25.92
N VAL A 269 0.89 1.03 25.97
CA VAL A 269 -0.34 1.82 26.09
C VAL A 269 -0.30 2.77 27.29
N GLN A 270 -0.73 4.02 27.07
CA GLN A 270 -0.95 5.00 28.12
C GLN A 270 -2.36 5.60 28.07
N ALA A 271 -2.74 6.27 29.16
CA ALA A 271 -4.02 6.96 29.27
C ALA A 271 -4.24 7.91 28.07
N GLY A 272 -5.39 7.75 27.40
CA GLY A 272 -5.76 8.52 26.21
C GLY A 272 -5.41 7.87 24.87
N ASP A 273 -4.59 6.81 24.85
CA ASP A 273 -4.28 6.07 23.62
C ASP A 273 -5.55 5.42 23.03
N LEU A 274 -5.59 5.25 21.70
CA LEU A 274 -6.76 4.74 20.98
C LEU A 274 -7.12 3.29 21.37
N LEU A 275 -6.13 2.40 21.33
CA LEU A 275 -6.32 0.96 21.41
C LEU A 275 -5.10 0.26 22.03
N VAL A 276 -5.29 -1.01 22.37
CA VAL A 276 -4.24 -1.93 22.80
C VAL A 276 -4.17 -3.11 21.85
N HIS A 277 -2.97 -3.50 21.43
CA HIS A 277 -2.68 -4.63 20.57
C HIS A 277 -1.89 -5.70 21.34
N PHE A 278 -2.25 -6.98 21.15
CA PHE A 278 -1.70 -8.11 21.91
C PHE A 278 -0.77 -9.02 21.08
N ALA A 279 -0.02 -8.44 20.15
CA ALA A 279 0.99 -9.16 19.37
C ALA A 279 2.04 -9.81 20.28
N GLY A 280 2.37 -11.08 20.01
CA GLY A 280 3.39 -11.82 20.77
C GLY A 280 3.07 -12.07 22.26
N VAL A 281 1.90 -11.66 22.77
CA VAL A 281 1.55 -11.81 24.19
C VAL A 281 1.25 -13.27 24.55
N GLY A 282 1.90 -13.78 25.60
CA GLY A 282 1.56 -15.04 26.26
C GLY A 282 0.27 -14.92 27.09
N ASN A 283 -0.50 -16.01 27.23
CA ASN A 283 -1.83 -15.99 27.88
C ASN A 283 -2.77 -14.89 27.33
N ARG A 284 -2.68 -14.64 26.01
CA ARG A 284 -3.34 -13.52 25.30
C ARG A 284 -4.80 -13.33 25.67
N GLU A 285 -5.59 -14.40 25.76
CA GLU A 285 -7.03 -14.31 26.05
C GLU A 285 -7.33 -13.69 27.41
N SER A 286 -6.55 -14.02 28.44
CA SER A 286 -6.74 -13.44 29.77
C SER A 286 -6.40 -11.95 29.79
N VAL A 287 -5.32 -11.57 29.09
CA VAL A 287 -4.89 -10.18 29.00
C VAL A 287 -5.90 -9.36 28.19
N MET A 288 -6.37 -9.90 27.05
CA MET A 288 -7.45 -9.29 26.27
C MET A 288 -8.73 -9.13 27.09
N ALA A 289 -9.11 -10.13 27.89
CA ALA A 289 -10.31 -10.05 28.73
C ALA A 289 -10.21 -8.91 29.73
N HIS A 290 -9.05 -8.74 30.38
CA HIS A 290 -8.78 -7.61 31.26
C HIS A 290 -8.97 -6.27 30.54
N TRP A 291 -8.40 -6.09 29.35
CA TRP A 291 -8.53 -4.84 28.59
C TRP A 291 -9.93 -4.63 28.02
N CYS A 292 -10.69 -5.69 27.72
CA CYS A 292 -12.11 -5.58 27.42
C CYS A 292 -12.87 -5.01 28.63
N ASP A 293 -12.59 -5.48 29.85
CA ASP A 293 -13.22 -4.95 31.05
C ASP A 293 -12.85 -3.46 31.26
N VAL A 294 -11.60 -3.08 31.00
CA VAL A 294 -11.15 -1.67 31.05
C VAL A 294 -11.90 -0.80 30.04
N SER A 295 -12.00 -1.28 28.80
CA SER A 295 -12.71 -0.59 27.70
C SER A 295 -14.19 -0.41 28.03
N GLU A 296 -14.85 -1.46 28.51
CA GLU A 296 -16.28 -1.49 28.81
C GLU A 296 -16.64 -0.57 30.00
N LYS A 297 -15.73 -0.40 30.97
CA LYS A 297 -15.90 0.52 32.11
C LYS A 297 -15.91 2.00 31.72
N ARG A 298 -15.31 2.38 30.59
CA ARG A 298 -15.33 3.76 30.08
C ARG A 298 -14.82 4.80 31.11
N GLU A 299 -13.75 4.46 31.83
CA GLU A 299 -13.16 5.39 32.82
C GLU A 299 -12.63 6.66 32.14
N ALA A 300 -12.88 7.83 32.75
CA ALA A 300 -12.55 9.14 32.17
C ALA A 300 -11.08 9.30 31.74
N LYS A 301 -10.14 8.68 32.47
CA LYS A 301 -8.70 8.73 32.15
C LYS A 301 -8.38 8.20 30.75
N TRP A 302 -9.16 7.24 30.24
CA TRP A 302 -8.97 6.65 28.92
C TRP A 302 -9.71 7.42 27.83
N LEU A 303 -10.78 8.14 28.17
CA LEU A 303 -11.70 8.77 27.22
C LEU A 303 -11.38 10.23 26.93
N SER A 304 -10.12 10.64 27.05
CA SER A 304 -9.74 12.02 26.71
C SER A 304 -9.90 12.28 25.21
N HIS A 305 -10.37 13.48 24.84
CA HIS A 305 -10.37 13.87 23.44
C HIS A 305 -8.95 14.13 22.95
N ALA A 306 -8.67 13.85 21.68
CA ALA A 306 -7.35 14.10 21.08
C ALA A 306 -6.89 15.58 21.18
N SER A 307 -7.85 16.51 21.26
CA SER A 307 -7.57 17.94 21.50
C SER A 307 -7.17 18.28 22.94
N GLU A 308 -7.55 17.44 23.91
CA GLU A 308 -7.32 17.68 25.34
C GLU A 308 -6.02 17.02 25.82
N ASN A 309 -5.65 15.88 25.26
CA ASN A 309 -4.44 15.14 25.62
C ASN A 309 -3.21 15.49 24.76
N GLY A 310 -3.34 16.46 23.85
CA GLY A 310 -2.27 16.93 22.97
C GLY A 310 -1.97 16.03 21.76
N LEU A 311 -2.66 14.90 21.58
CA LEU A 311 -2.45 14.01 20.44
C LEU A 311 -2.71 14.73 19.11
N LEU A 312 -3.78 15.53 19.02
CA LEU A 312 -4.10 16.26 17.79
C LEU A 312 -2.97 17.20 17.36
N GLU A 313 -2.34 17.88 18.33
CA GLU A 313 -1.23 18.79 18.05
C GLU A 313 0.05 18.04 17.67
N GLN A 314 0.32 16.90 18.33
CA GLN A 314 1.43 16.02 17.96
C GLN A 314 1.29 15.51 16.52
N VAL A 315 0.09 15.13 16.10
CA VAL A 315 -0.17 14.66 14.73
C VAL A 315 -0.01 15.78 13.71
N ARG A 316 -0.51 16.99 14.00
CA ARG A 316 -0.30 18.17 13.14
C ARG A 316 1.19 18.48 12.98
N THR A 317 1.89 18.58 14.10
CA THR A 317 3.34 18.84 14.13
C THR A 317 4.13 17.73 13.41
N PHE A 318 3.67 16.49 13.46
CA PHE A 318 4.27 15.40 12.68
C PHE A 318 4.11 15.62 11.18
N TRP A 319 2.90 15.91 10.69
CA TRP A 319 2.69 16.13 9.26
C TRP A 319 3.40 17.38 8.73
N ASP A 320 3.48 18.44 9.53
CA ASP A 320 4.23 19.65 9.16
C ASP A 320 5.74 19.37 9.03
N ARG A 321 6.31 18.63 9.99
CA ARG A 321 7.72 18.20 9.92
C ARG A 321 7.94 17.25 8.75
N TYR A 322 7.07 16.27 8.55
CA TYR A 322 7.15 15.33 7.44
C TYR A 322 7.14 16.05 6.09
N LYS A 323 6.25 17.04 5.92
CA LYS A 323 6.23 17.90 4.73
C LYS A 323 7.53 18.68 4.55
N THR A 324 8.01 19.31 5.62
CA THR A 324 9.25 20.11 5.60
C THR A 324 10.44 19.24 5.18
N ASP A 325 10.58 18.06 5.78
CA ASP A 325 11.64 17.11 5.46
C ASP A 325 11.54 16.63 4.01
N LEU A 326 10.34 16.33 3.51
CA LEU A 326 10.12 15.97 2.11
C LEU A 326 10.57 17.05 1.14
N VAL A 327 10.15 18.30 1.36
CA VAL A 327 10.52 19.45 0.51
C VAL A 327 12.03 19.65 0.55
N GLN A 328 12.63 19.67 1.74
CA GLN A 328 14.07 19.82 1.91
C GLN A 328 14.85 18.69 1.23
N ASN A 329 14.38 17.45 1.33
CA ASN A 329 14.99 16.31 0.66
C ASN A 329 14.92 16.41 -0.86
N LYS A 330 13.81 16.90 -1.41
CA LYS A 330 13.67 17.17 -2.85
C LYS A 330 14.61 18.29 -3.30
N GLU A 331 14.72 19.36 -2.55
CA GLU A 331 15.67 20.46 -2.85
C GLU A 331 17.13 19.97 -2.78
N ASN A 332 17.49 19.25 -1.71
CA ASN A 332 18.81 18.65 -1.55
C ASN A 332 19.14 17.70 -2.70
N TRP A 333 18.15 16.92 -3.16
CA TRP A 333 18.30 16.06 -4.33
C TRP A 333 18.59 16.88 -5.59
N VAL A 334 17.81 17.93 -5.88
CA VAL A 334 18.02 18.77 -7.06
C VAL A 334 19.41 19.39 -7.04
N GLN A 335 19.84 19.95 -5.91
CA GLN A 335 21.17 20.52 -5.75
C GLN A 335 22.28 19.48 -5.90
N GLY A 336 22.12 18.30 -5.29
CA GLY A 336 23.06 17.19 -5.42
C GLY A 336 23.16 16.68 -6.86
N LYS A 337 22.03 16.55 -7.56
CA LYS A 337 21.95 16.17 -8.96
C LYS A 337 22.66 17.17 -9.86
N MET A 338 22.46 18.47 -9.66
CA MET A 338 23.15 19.51 -10.43
C MET A 338 24.67 19.42 -10.26
N LYS A 339 25.17 19.30 -9.03
CA LYS A 339 26.60 19.14 -8.74
C LYS A 339 27.18 17.88 -9.37
N LEU A 340 26.43 16.77 -9.31
CA LEU A 340 26.82 15.51 -9.94
C LEU A 340 26.91 15.64 -11.47
N GLN A 341 25.94 16.30 -12.11
CA GLN A 341 25.97 16.55 -13.55
C GLN A 341 27.16 17.44 -13.95
N GLU A 342 27.49 18.46 -13.15
CA GLU A 342 28.67 19.29 -13.38
C GLU A 342 29.98 18.48 -13.28
N ALA A 343 30.10 17.61 -12.26
CA ALA A 343 31.27 16.74 -12.09
C ALA A 343 31.42 15.75 -13.26
N ILE A 344 30.32 15.13 -13.69
CA ILE A 344 30.31 14.23 -14.85
C ILE A 344 30.71 14.99 -16.12
N GLY A 345 30.18 16.20 -16.34
CA GLY A 345 30.55 17.06 -17.47
C GLY A 345 32.05 17.35 -17.51
N LYS A 346 32.63 17.80 -16.38
CA LYS A 346 34.08 18.05 -16.26
C LYS A 346 34.91 16.79 -16.57
N ALA A 347 34.49 15.63 -16.07
CA ALA A 347 35.18 14.38 -16.35
C ALA A 347 35.07 13.96 -17.83
N GLN A 348 33.91 14.15 -18.46
CA GLN A 348 33.71 13.92 -19.89
C GLN A 348 34.59 14.83 -20.75
N ASP A 349 34.70 16.11 -20.42
CA ASP A 349 35.55 17.07 -21.14
C ASP A 349 37.03 16.69 -21.05
N ALA A 350 37.49 16.30 -19.85
CA ALA A 350 38.84 15.82 -19.62
C ALA A 350 39.14 14.52 -20.39
N LEU A 351 38.21 13.57 -20.40
CA LEU A 351 38.33 12.32 -21.17
C LEU A 351 38.32 12.59 -22.68
N THR A 352 37.48 13.51 -23.18
CA THR A 352 37.42 13.87 -24.59
C THR A 352 38.74 14.50 -25.06
N SER A 353 39.29 15.41 -24.26
CA SER A 353 40.59 16.03 -24.53
C SER A 353 41.71 14.99 -24.61
N ARG A 354 41.70 13.99 -23.71
CA ARG A 354 42.69 12.91 -23.71
C ARG A 354 42.48 11.89 -24.83
N ALA A 355 41.25 11.61 -25.22
CA ALA A 355 40.94 10.73 -26.35
C ALA A 355 41.44 11.31 -27.67
N GLY A 356 41.39 12.64 -27.83
CA GLY A 356 42.01 13.32 -28.96
C GLY A 356 43.53 13.15 -29.02
N ALA A 357 44.19 13.11 -27.86
CA ALA A 357 45.64 12.92 -27.75
C ALA A 357 46.10 11.44 -27.80
N ALA A 358 45.22 10.49 -27.50
CA ALA A 358 45.50 9.05 -27.43
C ALA A 358 44.38 8.24 -28.10
N ALA A 359 44.19 8.43 -29.41
CA ALA A 359 43.05 7.95 -30.19
C ALA A 359 42.79 6.43 -30.15
N ASP A 360 43.82 5.63 -29.86
CA ASP A 360 43.78 4.16 -29.87
C ASP A 360 43.55 3.52 -28.49
N SER A 361 43.37 4.31 -27.42
CA SER A 361 43.13 3.75 -26.09
C SER A 361 41.70 3.24 -25.91
N GLU A 362 41.51 1.92 -25.97
CA GLU A 362 40.22 1.27 -25.71
C GLU A 362 39.66 1.61 -24.32
N ALA A 363 40.53 1.65 -23.30
CA ALA A 363 40.16 1.99 -21.93
C ALA A 363 39.56 3.41 -21.84
N LEU A 364 40.13 4.36 -22.58
CA LEU A 364 39.70 5.75 -22.57
C LEU A 364 38.38 5.94 -23.33
N ARG A 365 38.13 5.17 -24.39
CA ARG A 365 36.82 5.10 -25.07
C ARG A 365 35.74 4.50 -24.17
N LYS A 366 36.04 3.42 -23.43
CA LYS A 366 35.11 2.81 -22.47
C LYS A 366 34.74 3.80 -21.35
N ALA A 367 35.73 4.49 -20.79
CA ALA A 367 35.50 5.50 -19.76
C ALA A 367 34.63 6.67 -20.26
N LEU A 368 34.87 7.16 -21.49
CA LEU A 368 34.07 8.22 -22.08
C LEU A 368 32.61 7.79 -22.32
N GLN A 369 32.39 6.56 -22.78
CA GLN A 369 31.05 6.01 -22.95
C GLN A 369 30.34 5.85 -21.60
N ALA A 370 31.00 5.27 -20.59
CA ALA A 370 30.45 5.13 -19.24
C ALA A 370 30.07 6.49 -18.65
N ALA A 371 30.88 7.53 -18.85
CA ALA A 371 30.55 8.88 -18.41
C ALA A 371 29.31 9.43 -19.12
N ARG A 372 29.12 9.18 -20.43
CA ARG A 372 27.92 9.59 -21.19
C ARG A 372 26.67 8.88 -20.70
N ASP A 373 26.75 7.57 -20.49
CA ASP A 373 25.65 6.76 -19.99
C ASP A 373 25.27 7.18 -18.57
N LEU A 374 26.25 7.48 -17.73
CA LEU A 374 26.03 8.01 -16.39
C LEU A 374 25.30 9.36 -16.44
N ASN A 375 25.72 10.28 -17.30
CA ASN A 375 25.06 11.58 -17.44
C ASN A 375 23.60 11.44 -17.91
N ALA A 376 23.36 10.59 -18.91
CA ALA A 376 22.01 10.31 -19.41
C ALA A 376 21.12 9.70 -18.30
N THR A 377 21.67 8.76 -17.53
CA THR A 377 20.99 8.14 -16.39
C THR A 377 20.62 9.19 -15.35
N VAL A 378 21.59 9.96 -14.86
CA VAL A 378 21.35 11.03 -13.87
C VAL A 378 20.35 12.05 -14.38
N TYR A 379 20.39 12.40 -15.67
CA TYR A 379 19.44 13.34 -16.28
C TYR A 379 17.99 12.85 -16.18
N THR A 380 17.74 11.57 -16.47
CA THR A 380 16.39 10.98 -16.43
C THR A 380 15.85 10.72 -15.03
N ILE A 381 16.72 10.68 -14.03
CA ILE A 381 16.33 10.37 -12.66
C ILE A 381 15.67 11.58 -11.98
N GLY A 382 14.43 11.43 -11.53
CA GLY A 382 13.75 12.36 -10.63
C GLY A 382 14.12 12.17 -9.16
N PRO A 383 13.73 13.12 -8.29
CA PRO A 383 13.90 12.99 -6.82
C PRO A 383 13.23 11.73 -6.27
N ASP A 384 12.17 11.28 -6.95
CA ASP A 384 11.32 10.18 -6.53
C ASP A 384 11.75 8.83 -7.15
N ASP A 385 12.84 8.75 -7.92
CA ASP A 385 13.17 7.54 -8.71
C ASP A 385 14.32 6.67 -8.17
N VAL A 386 15.11 7.14 -7.20
CA VAL A 386 16.33 6.42 -6.76
C VAL A 386 16.17 5.83 -5.36
N GLY A 387 16.44 4.52 -5.23
CA GLY A 387 16.68 3.86 -3.94
C GLY A 387 18.17 3.87 -3.56
N ASP A 388 18.51 3.41 -2.35
CA ASP A 388 19.90 3.48 -1.85
C ASP A 388 20.88 2.65 -2.72
N THR A 389 20.44 1.51 -3.24
CA THR A 389 21.25 0.66 -4.13
C THR A 389 21.60 1.34 -5.46
N GLU A 390 20.68 2.08 -6.07
CA GLU A 390 20.97 2.86 -7.27
C GLU A 390 21.93 4.02 -6.97
N ARG A 391 21.84 4.65 -5.79
CA ARG A 391 22.79 5.69 -5.37
C ARG A 391 24.21 5.14 -5.26
N ASP A 392 24.40 3.96 -4.67
CA ASP A 392 25.70 3.31 -4.53
C ASP A 392 26.31 2.93 -5.90
N LYS A 393 25.47 2.45 -6.82
CA LYS A 393 25.90 2.18 -8.21
C LYS A 393 26.36 3.47 -8.89
N LEU A 394 25.59 4.56 -8.81
CA LEU A 394 25.96 5.84 -9.39
C LEU A 394 27.27 6.39 -8.79
N SER A 395 27.45 6.25 -7.48
CA SER A 395 28.68 6.66 -6.78
C SER A 395 29.90 5.87 -7.25
N THR A 396 29.76 4.55 -7.41
CA THR A 396 30.84 3.68 -7.90
C THR A 396 31.27 4.07 -9.31
N VAL A 397 30.30 4.23 -10.24
CA VAL A 397 30.59 4.59 -11.63
C VAL A 397 31.25 5.97 -11.72
N LEU A 398 30.80 6.94 -10.90
CA LEU A 398 31.43 8.26 -10.86
C LEU A 398 32.91 8.18 -10.46
N LYS A 399 33.25 7.41 -9.42
CA LYS A 399 34.65 7.24 -8.97
C LYS A 399 35.54 6.64 -10.05
N GLU A 400 35.03 5.68 -10.82
CA GLU A 400 35.77 5.09 -11.93
C GLU A 400 36.01 6.10 -13.07
N VAL A 401 34.99 6.89 -13.42
CA VAL A 401 35.07 7.95 -14.42
C VAL A 401 36.07 9.04 -14.00
N GLU A 402 36.06 9.46 -12.72
CA GLU A 402 37.01 10.41 -12.17
C GLU A 402 38.45 9.87 -12.13
N LYS A 403 38.63 8.59 -11.80
CA LYS A 403 39.95 7.95 -11.84
C LYS A 403 40.50 7.92 -13.27
N ALA A 404 39.65 7.56 -14.24
CA ALA A 404 40.04 7.49 -15.64
C ALA A 404 40.33 8.88 -16.25
N SER A 405 39.73 9.96 -15.73
CA SER A 405 39.96 11.32 -16.23
C SER A 405 41.32 11.90 -15.81
N LYS A 406 41.88 11.46 -14.67
CA LYS A 406 43.20 11.92 -14.17
C LYS A 406 44.40 11.36 -14.96
N PRO A 407 45.45 12.16 -15.21
CA PRO A 407 46.64 11.70 -15.91
C PRO A 407 47.42 10.64 -15.11
N PRO A 408 48.18 9.74 -15.76
CA PRO A 408 48.83 8.58 -15.12
C PRO A 408 49.80 8.89 -13.97
N ASN A 409 50.28 10.14 -13.86
CA ASN A 409 51.28 10.58 -12.88
C ASN A 409 50.72 11.53 -11.80
N ALA A 410 49.41 11.63 -11.65
CA ALA A 410 48.76 12.40 -10.57
C ALA A 410 48.04 11.44 -9.61
N ALA A 411 48.83 10.67 -8.85
CA ALA A 411 48.37 9.88 -7.71
C ALA A 411 48.99 10.44 -6.44
#